data_AF-A0A917DYQ4-F1
#
_entry.id   AF-A0A917DYQ4-F1
#
_cell.length_a   1.000
_cell.length_b   1.000
_cell.length_c   1.000
_cell.angle_alpha   90.00
_cell.angle_beta   90.00
_cell.angle_gamma   90.00
#
_symmetry.space_group_name_H-M   'P 1'
#
loop_
_entity.id
_entity.type
_entity.pdbx_description
1 polymer ?
#
loop_
_entity_poly.entity_id
_entity_poly.type
_entity_poly.pdbx_seq_one_letter_code
_entity_poly.pdbx_strand_id
1 'polypeptide(L)'
;MDNFQNQLEGIKALDLLFYNYTNEQIKEMLQIGDFNYVWETYIDLEKLTYMQLWELYNTKMNLETRLSLLEIANKYYGHEAKEGIALGLKVKRMFKEKYS
;
A
#
# COMPACT_ATOMS: atom_id res chain seq x y z
N MET A 1 18.80 -4.59 -8.92
CA MET A 1 17.64 -3.70 -9.08
C MET A 1 17.64 -2.77 -7.90
N ASP A 2 17.64 -1.46 -8.15
CA ASP A 2 17.91 -0.44 -7.12
C ASP A 2 16.88 -0.50 -5.99
N ASN A 3 17.38 -0.42 -4.75
CA ASN A 3 16.60 -0.41 -3.50
C ASN A 3 15.42 0.58 -3.57
N PHE A 4 15.59 1.69 -4.28
CA PHE A 4 14.58 2.72 -4.48
C PHE A 4 13.35 2.26 -5.28
N GLN A 5 13.53 1.47 -6.35
CA GLN A 5 12.39 1.02 -7.15
C GLN A 5 11.52 0.04 -6.36
N ASN A 6 12.14 -0.88 -5.63
CA ASN A 6 11.43 -1.82 -4.78
C ASN A 6 10.65 -1.10 -3.65
N GLN A 7 11.21 -0.02 -3.10
CA GLN A 7 10.52 0.83 -2.12
C GLN A 7 9.29 1.52 -2.72
N LEU A 8 9.40 2.07 -3.94
CA LEU A 8 8.27 2.67 -4.64
C LEU A 8 7.19 1.65 -4.97
N GLU A 9 7.58 0.45 -5.41
CA GLU A 9 6.65 -0.65 -5.67
C GLU A 9 5.89 -1.04 -4.41
N GLY A 10 6.58 -1.19 -3.26
CA GLY A 10 5.94 -1.51 -1.98
C GLY A 10 4.97 -0.42 -1.50
N ILE A 11 5.36 0.86 -1.59
CA ILE A 11 4.48 1.99 -1.25
C ILE A 11 3.25 2.00 -2.15
N LYS A 12 3.44 1.78 -3.46
CA LYS A 12 2.32 1.78 -4.41
C LYS A 12 1.39 0.59 -4.21
N ALA A 13 1.92 -0.57 -3.87
CA ALA A 13 1.11 -1.73 -3.55
C ALA A 13 0.27 -1.49 -2.28
N LEU A 14 0.85 -0.87 -1.25
CA LEU A 14 0.13 -0.55 -0.01
C LEU A 14 -0.95 0.52 -0.24
N ASP A 15 -0.65 1.52 -1.07
CA ASP A 15 -1.61 2.51 -1.54
C ASP A 15 -2.82 1.85 -2.21
N LEU A 16 -2.58 0.92 -3.14
CA LEU A 16 -3.63 0.19 -3.81
C LEU A 16 -4.44 -0.69 -2.84
N LEU A 17 -3.79 -1.33 -1.86
CA LEU A 17 -4.46 -2.10 -0.83
C LEU A 17 -5.39 -1.21 0.02
N PHE A 18 -4.90 -0.09 0.56
CA PHE A 18 -5.72 0.80 1.39
C PHE A 18 -6.87 1.44 0.63
N TYR A 19 -6.73 1.63 -0.69
CA TYR A 19 -7.80 2.19 -1.51
C TYR A 19 -8.83 1.13 -1.94
N ASN A 20 -8.42 -0.12 -2.15
CA ASN A 20 -9.24 -1.14 -2.83
C ASN A 20 -9.50 -2.42 -2.02
N TYR A 21 -9.17 -2.44 -0.72
CA TYR A 21 -9.22 -3.68 0.03
C TYR A 21 -10.58 -4.36 -0.06
N THR A 22 -10.57 -5.69 -0.20
CA THR A 22 -11.75 -6.52 -0.14
C THR A 22 -12.01 -7.04 1.27
N ASN A 23 -13.19 -7.61 1.51
CA ASN A 23 -13.50 -8.28 2.76
C ASN A 23 -12.53 -9.44 3.07
N GLU A 24 -12.01 -10.12 2.05
CA GLU A 24 -11.04 -11.20 2.23
C GLU A 24 -9.68 -10.63 2.67
N GLN A 25 -9.23 -9.56 2.02
CA GLN A 25 -7.97 -8.90 2.35
C GLN A 25 -8.01 -8.29 3.76
N ILE A 26 -9.12 -7.68 4.16
CA ILE A 26 -9.31 -7.21 5.55
C ILE A 26 -9.21 -8.38 6.53
N LYS A 27 -9.85 -9.52 6.26
CA LYS A 27 -9.75 -10.68 7.16
C LYS A 27 -8.30 -11.15 7.33
N GLU A 28 -7.50 -11.14 6.28
CA GLU A 28 -6.07 -11.46 6.37
C GLU A 28 -5.30 -10.40 7.18
N MET A 29 -5.58 -9.12 6.95
CA MET A 29 -4.97 -8.02 7.70
C MET A 29 -5.33 -8.06 9.19
N LEU A 30 -6.53 -8.47 9.56
CA LEU A 30 -6.95 -8.63 10.97
C LEU A 30 -6.19 -9.77 11.70
N GLN A 31 -5.41 -10.59 11.00
CA GLN A 31 -4.64 -11.67 11.63
C GLN A 31 -3.20 -11.29 11.96
N ILE A 32 -2.73 -10.08 11.58
CA ILE A 32 -1.33 -9.69 11.74
C ILE A 32 -1.08 -8.71 12.88
N GLY A 33 -0.22 -9.11 13.83
CA GLY A 33 0.32 -8.28 14.91
C GLY A 33 -0.73 -7.40 15.60
N ASP A 34 -0.47 -6.10 15.68
CA ASP A 34 -1.37 -5.13 16.33
C ASP A 34 -2.48 -4.56 15.41
N PHE A 35 -2.60 -5.02 14.16
CA PHE A 35 -3.57 -4.47 13.22
C PHE A 35 -5.01 -4.64 13.69
N ASN A 36 -5.38 -5.81 14.23
CA ASN A 36 -6.74 -6.05 14.72
C ASN A 36 -7.13 -5.05 15.81
N TYR A 37 -6.23 -4.84 16.77
CA TYR A 37 -6.44 -3.88 17.84
C TYR A 37 -6.61 -2.45 17.29
N VAL A 38 -5.76 -2.05 16.34
CA VAL A 38 -5.85 -0.73 15.71
C VAL A 38 -7.17 -0.57 14.95
N TRP A 39 -7.59 -1.61 14.22
CA TRP A 39 -8.84 -1.63 13.47
C TRP A 39 -10.05 -1.48 14.39
N GLU A 40 -10.16 -2.32 15.42
CA GLU A 40 -11.28 -2.30 16.37
C GLU A 40 -11.35 -1.00 17.18
N THR A 41 -10.19 -0.39 17.47
CA THR A 41 -10.12 0.78 18.36
C THR A 41 -10.33 2.11 17.63
N TYR A 42 -9.79 2.26 16.41
CA TYR A 42 -9.67 3.57 15.76
C TYR A 42 -10.49 3.71 14.48
N ILE A 43 -11.06 2.63 13.94
CA ILE A 43 -11.81 2.67 12.69
C ILE A 43 -13.31 2.68 12.95
N ASP A 44 -13.95 3.73 12.44
CA ASP A 44 -15.40 3.84 12.27
C ASP A 44 -15.69 3.67 10.78
N LEU A 45 -16.35 2.57 10.40
CA LEU A 45 -16.62 2.23 9.01
C LEU A 45 -17.51 3.27 8.30
N GLU A 46 -18.34 4.02 9.03
CA GLU A 46 -19.18 5.06 8.45
C GLU A 46 -18.39 6.32 8.07
N LYS A 47 -17.21 6.49 8.66
CA LYS A 47 -16.34 7.67 8.47
C LYS A 47 -14.97 7.32 7.90
N LEU A 48 -14.73 6.05 7.60
CA LEU A 48 -13.42 5.57 7.18
C LEU A 48 -13.01 6.23 5.87
N THR A 49 -11.87 6.92 5.91
CA THR A 49 -11.23 7.44 4.71
C THR A 49 -9.95 6.67 4.43
N TYR A 50 -9.57 6.61 3.16
CA TYR A 50 -8.26 6.09 2.75
C TYR A 50 -7.10 6.77 3.52
N MET A 51 -7.19 8.08 3.77
CA MET A 51 -6.15 8.82 4.50
C MET A 51 -6.02 8.38 5.95
N GLN A 52 -7.13 7.99 6.59
CA GLN A 52 -7.13 7.49 7.95
C GLN A 52 -6.34 6.17 8.08
N LEU A 53 -6.42 5.27 7.09
CA LEU A 53 -5.63 4.03 7.10
C LEU A 53 -4.13 4.33 7.02
N TRP A 54 -3.73 5.28 6.19
CA TRP A 54 -2.34 5.74 6.13
C TRP A 54 -1.86 6.38 7.43
N GLU A 55 -2.70 7.19 8.08
CA GLU A 55 -2.37 7.79 9.37
C GLU A 55 -2.16 6.71 10.43
N LEU A 56 -3.07 5.73 10.52
CA LEU A 56 -2.99 4.63 11.47
C LEU A 56 -1.78 3.74 11.22
N TYR A 57 -1.48 3.43 9.95
CA TYR A 57 -0.26 2.74 9.54
C TYR A 57 0.99 3.44 10.07
N ASN A 58 1.08 4.76 9.91
CA ASN A 58 2.27 5.52 10.30
C ASN A 58 2.39 5.79 11.81
N THR A 59 1.28 5.82 12.55
CA THR A 59 1.25 6.33 13.92
C THR A 59 0.86 5.32 15.00
N LYS A 60 0.13 4.25 14.64
CA LYS A 60 -0.45 3.30 15.61
C LYS A 60 0.06 1.87 15.47
N MET A 61 0.61 1.50 14.31
CA MET A 61 1.10 0.16 14.06
C MET A 61 2.60 0.05 14.30
N ASN A 62 3.02 -1.03 14.96
CA ASN A 62 4.43 -1.32 15.16
C ASN A 62 5.14 -1.66 13.83
N LEU A 63 6.47 -1.76 13.86
CA LEU A 63 7.26 -2.05 12.65
C LEU A 63 6.94 -3.41 12.03
N GLU A 64 6.74 -4.44 12.84
CA GLU A 64 6.46 -5.80 12.37
C GLU A 64 5.11 -5.85 11.63
N THR A 65 4.05 -5.30 12.20
CA THR A 65 2.74 -5.19 11.55
C THR A 65 2.82 -4.40 10.24
N ARG A 66 3.59 -3.30 10.21
CA ARG A 66 3.79 -2.52 8.99
C ARG A 66 4.50 -3.29 7.89
N LEU A 67 5.45 -4.16 8.24
CA LEU A 67 6.14 -5.03 7.29
C LEU A 67 5.20 -6.13 6.78
N SER A 68 4.44 -6.79 7.66
CA SER A 68 3.45 -7.79 7.25
C SER A 68 2.36 -7.19 6.35
N LEU A 69 1.91 -5.96 6.60
CA LEU A 69 1.01 -5.25 5.70
C LEU A 69 1.61 -5.01 4.32
N LEU A 70 2.91 -4.68 4.24
CA LEU A 70 3.60 -4.54 2.96
C LEU A 70 3.70 -5.88 2.22
N GLU A 71 3.87 -6.99 2.94
CA GLU A 71 3.85 -8.33 2.34
C GLU A 71 2.47 -8.67 1.77
N ILE A 72 1.40 -8.43 2.51
CA ILE A 72 0.01 -8.59 2.04
C ILE A 72 -0.24 -7.69 0.84
N ALA A 73 0.16 -6.42 0.91
CA ALA A 73 -0.01 -5.47 -0.19
C ALA A 73 0.71 -5.94 -1.45
N ASN A 74 1.95 -6.41 -1.33
CA ASN A 74 2.70 -6.96 -2.46
C ASN A 74 2.09 -8.25 -3.02
N LYS A 75 1.55 -9.12 -2.16
CA LYS A 75 0.85 -10.35 -2.58
C LYS A 75 -0.34 -10.02 -3.50
N TYR A 76 -1.13 -9.01 -3.17
CA TYR A 76 -2.34 -8.67 -3.93
C TYR A 76 -2.13 -7.66 -5.06
N TYR A 77 -1.29 -6.66 -4.84
CA TYR A 77 -1.15 -5.50 -5.73
C TYR A 77 0.28 -5.28 -6.24
N GLY A 78 1.25 -6.12 -5.88
CA GLY A 78 2.65 -5.94 -6.26
C GLY A 78 2.86 -5.96 -7.78
N HIS A 79 2.14 -6.82 -8.51
CA HIS A 79 2.19 -6.86 -9.97
C HIS A 79 1.66 -5.57 -10.60
N GLU A 80 0.46 -5.13 -10.18
CA GLU A 80 -0.16 -3.89 -10.66
C GLU A 80 0.70 -2.66 -10.33
N ALA A 81 1.25 -2.59 -9.11
CA ALA A 81 2.17 -1.53 -8.69
C ALA A 81 3.39 -1.44 -9.61
N LYS A 82 4.01 -2.59 -9.91
CA LYS A 82 5.18 -2.68 -10.80
C LYS A 82 4.85 -2.26 -12.23
N GLU A 83 3.73 -2.72 -12.78
CA GLU A 83 3.29 -2.34 -14.13
C GLU A 83 2.98 -0.84 -14.22
N GLY A 84 2.28 -0.29 -13.23
CA GLY A 84 1.97 1.13 -13.14
C GLY A 84 3.22 2.00 -13.09
N ILE A 85 4.22 1.62 -12.29
CA ILE A 85 5.50 2.33 -12.20
C ILE A 85 6.27 2.23 -13.54
N ALA A 86 6.35 1.03 -14.13
CA ALA A 86 7.03 0.83 -15.40
C ALA A 86 6.41 1.67 -16.53
N LEU A 87 5.07 1.75 -16.57
CA LEU A 87 4.34 2.58 -17.51
C LEU A 87 4.64 4.07 -17.29
N GLY A 88 4.60 4.54 -16.03
CA GLY A 88 4.92 5.93 -15.70
C GLY A 88 6.33 6.33 -16.13
N LEU A 89 7.32 5.45 -15.91
CA LEU A 89 8.70 5.66 -16.37
C LEU A 89 8.82 5.71 -17.89
N LYS A 90 8.09 4.84 -18.60
CA LYS A 90 8.03 4.84 -20.08
C LYS A 90 7.46 6.16 -20.61
N VAL A 91 6.33 6.61 -20.05
CA VAL A 91 5.69 7.88 -20.44
C VAL A 91 6.64 9.05 -20.19
N LYS A 92 7.28 9.11 -19.01
CA LYS A 92 8.27 10.15 -18.69
C LYS A 92 9.41 10.21 -19.72
N ARG A 93 9.91 9.06 -20.17
CA ARG A 93 10.96 8.98 -21.19
C ARG A 93 10.49 9.56 -22.53
N MET A 94 9.31 9.14 -22.99
CA MET A 94 8.71 9.63 -24.23
C MET A 94 8.49 11.15 -24.21
N PHE A 95 8.01 11.69 -23.09
CA PHE A 95 7.85 13.14 -22.92
C PHE A 95 9.20 13.87 -23.01
N LYS A 96 10.24 13.34 -22.36
CA LYS A 96 11.57 13.94 -22.44
C LYS A 96 12.12 13.95 -23.86
N GLU A 97 11.99 12.83 -24.60
CA GLU A 97 12.45 12.72 -25.99
C GLU A 97 11.70 13.63 -26.96
N LYS A 98 10.42 13.91 -26.72
CA LYS A 98 9.58 14.73 -27.61
C LYS A 98 9.71 16.24 -27.38
N TYR A 99 10.07 16.66 -26.16
CA TYR A 99 10.01 18.06 -25.74
C TYR A 99 11.32 18.60 -25.14
N SER A 100 12.43 17.84 -25.22
CA SER A 100 13.79 18.31 -24.90
C SER A 100 14.61 18.43 -26.19
#